data_AF-A0A0H4VIH7-F1
#
_entry.id   AF-A0A0H4VIH7-F1
#
_cell.length_a   1.000
_cell.length_b   1.000
_cell.length_c   1.000
_cell.angle_alpha   90.00
_cell.angle_beta   90.00
_cell.angle_gamma   90.00
#
_symmetry.space_group_name_H-M   'P 1'
#
loop_
_entity.id
_entity.type
_entity.pdbx_description
1 polymer ?
#
loop_
_entity_poly.entity_id
_entity_poly.type
_entity_poly.pdbx_seq_one_letter_code
_entity_poly.pdbx_strand_id
1 'polypeptide(L)'
;MARLNRPTRPNRGGSFEKWTVRLILPALLLAMGSVMLGLAGVHGPDWRGWFDGPERGTWRLLTINGEDVSAERMSVTVQSGEIVAGRDGCNYWNYSGEADPVTGERMMTSTLAGCMDTPAIQAYRKIAHGGAILRLLDENHLEAQSLGTVGQFIRWTDAMEEAERAEGEREVEAARNAEPLQIRPSAVPLRIGATPPPPPVLSPRPPPPPGAE
;
A
#
# COMPACT_ATOMS: atom_id res chain seq x y z
N MET A 1 20.86 -82.80 26.07
CA MET A 1 20.81 -81.39 26.53
C MET A 1 20.52 -80.51 25.32
N ALA A 2 19.27 -80.05 25.17
CA ALA A 2 18.84 -79.25 24.02
C ALA A 2 18.88 -77.75 24.37
N ARG A 3 19.56 -76.93 23.55
CA ARG A 3 19.54 -75.46 23.67
C ARG A 3 18.23 -74.93 23.08
N LEU A 4 17.47 -74.18 23.87
CA LEU A 4 16.28 -73.46 23.43
C LEU A 4 16.69 -72.24 22.59
N ASN A 5 16.38 -72.27 21.29
CA ASN A 5 16.42 -71.09 20.43
C ASN A 5 15.30 -70.12 20.84
N ARG A 6 15.65 -68.90 21.27
CA ARG A 6 14.69 -67.80 21.42
C ARG A 6 14.40 -67.20 20.04
N PRO A 7 13.13 -66.92 19.69
CA PRO A 7 12.82 -66.17 18.49
C PRO A 7 13.22 -64.70 18.65
N THR A 8 13.96 -64.17 17.67
CA THR A 8 14.27 -62.75 17.51
C THR A 8 12.98 -61.97 17.24
N ARG A 9 12.71 -60.93 18.05
CA ARG A 9 11.58 -60.01 17.78
C ARG A 9 11.80 -59.29 16.44
N PRO A 10 10.77 -59.13 15.60
CA PRO A 10 10.89 -58.33 14.39
C PRO A 10 10.99 -56.85 14.75
N ASN A 11 11.96 -56.16 14.14
CA ASN A 11 12.19 -54.73 14.29
C ASN A 11 10.90 -53.93 13.99
N ARG A 12 10.36 -53.24 15.00
CA ARG A 12 9.28 -52.24 14.86
C ARG A 12 9.79 -50.91 14.27
N GLY A 13 10.52 -50.98 13.15
CA GLY A 13 11.06 -49.80 12.46
C GLY A 13 10.25 -49.29 11.27
N GLY A 14 9.38 -50.12 10.66
CA GLY A 14 8.91 -49.85 9.29
C GLY A 14 7.57 -49.12 9.12
N SER A 15 6.70 -49.04 10.15
CA SER A 15 5.37 -48.43 9.98
C SER A 15 5.37 -46.92 10.23
N PHE A 16 6.22 -46.44 11.14
CA PHE A 16 6.34 -45.01 11.45
C PHE A 16 7.04 -44.27 10.30
N GLU A 17 8.16 -44.79 9.77
CA GLU A 17 8.86 -44.19 8.62
C GLU A 17 7.97 -44.05 7.37
N LYS A 18 7.14 -45.06 7.06
CA LYS A 18 6.27 -45.01 5.87
C LYS A 18 5.16 -43.96 5.97
N TRP A 19 4.59 -43.76 7.16
CA TRP A 19 3.54 -42.75 7.37
C TRP A 19 4.12 -41.34 7.43
N THR A 20 5.27 -41.18 8.09
CA THR A 20 5.98 -39.91 8.19
C THR A 20 6.46 -39.43 6.82
N VAL A 21 7.05 -40.29 5.98
CA VAL A 21 7.46 -39.91 4.61
C VAL A 21 6.25 -39.59 3.72
N ARG A 22 5.14 -40.34 3.86
CA ARG A 22 3.91 -40.09 3.08
C ARG A 22 3.21 -38.77 3.41
N LEU A 23 3.43 -38.20 4.59
CA LEU A 23 2.81 -36.95 5.01
C LEU A 23 3.77 -35.77 4.96
N ILE A 24 5.05 -35.98 5.28
CA ILE A 24 6.06 -34.92 5.24
C ILE A 24 6.38 -34.52 3.79
N LEU A 25 6.49 -35.46 2.86
CA LEU A 25 6.85 -35.13 1.48
C LEU A 25 5.78 -34.28 0.78
N PRO A 26 4.47 -34.59 0.85
CA PRO A 26 3.43 -33.70 0.33
C PRO A 26 3.38 -32.35 1.04
N ALA A 27 3.57 -32.32 2.37
CA ALA A 27 3.59 -31.08 3.13
C ALA A 27 4.77 -30.18 2.73
N LEU A 28 5.95 -30.74 2.49
CA LEU A 28 7.12 -30.03 1.98
C LEU A 28 6.89 -29.52 0.56
N LEU A 29 6.29 -30.33 -0.32
CA LEU A 29 5.96 -29.90 -1.67
C LEU A 29 4.92 -28.76 -1.68
N LEU A 30 3.92 -28.82 -0.80
CA LEU A 30 2.94 -27.74 -0.61
C LEU A 30 3.59 -26.47 -0.05
N ALA A 31 4.45 -26.61 0.96
CA ALA A 31 5.20 -25.49 1.53
C ALA A 31 6.10 -24.84 0.46
N MET A 32 6.83 -25.64 -0.30
CA MET A 32 7.71 -25.16 -1.37
C MET A 32 6.90 -24.52 -2.50
N GLY A 33 5.76 -25.10 -2.88
CA GLY A 33 4.82 -24.50 -3.83
C GLY A 33 4.28 -23.15 -3.34
N SER A 34 3.91 -23.04 -2.06
CA SER A 34 3.45 -21.79 -1.47
C SER A 34 4.53 -20.71 -1.42
N VAL A 35 5.79 -21.08 -1.15
CA VAL A 35 6.94 -20.16 -1.21
C VAL A 35 7.19 -19.70 -2.64
N MET A 36 7.14 -20.62 -3.62
CA MET A 36 7.31 -20.28 -5.04
C MET A 36 6.19 -19.37 -5.56
N LEU A 37 4.94 -19.62 -5.15
CA LEU A 37 3.80 -18.74 -5.47
C LEU A 37 3.97 -17.35 -4.83
N GLY A 38 4.39 -17.28 -3.57
CA GLY A 38 4.70 -16.02 -2.90
C GLY A 38 5.82 -15.24 -3.58
N LEU A 39 6.90 -15.92 -4.00
CA LEU A 39 8.01 -15.31 -4.75
C LEU A 39 7.61 -14.84 -6.14
N ALA A 40 6.64 -15.51 -6.78
CA ALA A 40 6.06 -15.09 -8.05
C ALA A 40 5.05 -13.94 -7.91
N GLY A 41 4.85 -13.39 -6.71
CA GLY A 41 3.88 -12.32 -6.45
C GLY A 41 2.43 -12.79 -6.50
N VAL A 42 2.18 -14.11 -6.52
CA VAL A 42 0.83 -14.67 -6.45
C VAL A 42 0.39 -14.58 -4.99
N HIS A 43 -0.25 -13.47 -4.65
CA HIS A 43 -1.05 -13.39 -3.44
C HIS A 43 -2.18 -14.42 -3.57
N GLY A 44 -2.33 -15.28 -2.55
CA GLY A 44 -3.36 -16.32 -2.55
C GLY A 44 -4.75 -15.73 -2.83
N PRO A 45 -5.71 -16.55 -3.28
CA PRO A 45 -7.04 -16.06 -3.62
C PRO A 45 -7.61 -15.26 -2.44
N ASP A 46 -7.88 -13.97 -2.67
CA ASP A 46 -8.55 -13.11 -1.71
C ASP A 46 -10.03 -13.54 -1.61
N TRP A 47 -10.24 -14.61 -0.85
CA TRP A 47 -11.55 -15.23 -0.66
C TRP A 47 -12.54 -14.29 0.01
N ARG A 48 -12.06 -13.26 0.74
CA ARG A 48 -12.93 -12.22 1.31
C ARG A 48 -13.59 -11.40 0.21
N GLY A 49 -12.87 -11.17 -0.88
CA GLY A 49 -13.39 -10.53 -2.08
C GLY A 49 -14.55 -11.28 -2.76
N TRP A 50 -14.83 -12.53 -2.40
CA TRP A 50 -16.03 -13.24 -2.88
C TRP A 50 -17.32 -12.77 -2.21
N PHE A 51 -17.23 -12.09 -1.07
CA PHE A 51 -18.37 -11.59 -0.32
C PHE A 51 -18.57 -10.07 -0.42
N ASP A 52 -17.65 -9.39 -1.10
CA ASP A 52 -17.78 -7.96 -1.38
C ASP A 52 -18.82 -7.73 -2.49
N GLY A 53 -19.39 -6.52 -2.51
CA GLY A 53 -20.32 -6.12 -3.56
C GLY A 53 -19.62 -5.82 -4.89
N PRO A 54 -20.40 -5.59 -5.96
CA PRO A 54 -19.88 -5.34 -7.31
C PRO A 54 -19.04 -4.04 -7.42
N GLU A 55 -19.14 -3.16 -6.43
CA GLU A 55 -18.29 -1.98 -6.26
C GLU A 55 -16.81 -2.31 -5.97
N ARG A 56 -16.47 -3.55 -5.60
CA ARG A 56 -15.08 -3.94 -5.33
C ARG A 56 -14.17 -3.66 -6.54
N GLY A 57 -13.00 -3.12 -6.24
CA GLY A 57 -11.92 -2.90 -7.20
C GLY A 57 -11.37 -1.49 -7.17
N THR A 58 -10.50 -1.20 -8.13
CA THR A 58 -9.93 0.14 -8.32
C THR A 58 -10.74 0.91 -9.35
N TRP A 59 -10.92 2.20 -9.10
CA TRP A 59 -11.77 3.09 -9.86
C TRP A 59 -11.06 4.40 -10.12
N ARG A 60 -11.00 4.84 -11.37
CA ARG A 60 -10.40 6.11 -11.80
C ARG A 60 -11.45 7.20 -11.83
N LEU A 61 -11.17 8.32 -11.18
CA LEU A 61 -12.05 9.48 -11.24
C LEU A 61 -12.04 10.08 -12.65
N LEU A 62 -13.23 10.28 -13.22
CA LEU A 62 -13.43 10.97 -14.49
C LEU A 62 -13.90 12.41 -14.25
N THR A 63 -14.95 12.56 -13.44
CA THR A 63 -15.54 13.86 -13.15
C THR A 63 -15.79 14.05 -11.68
N ILE A 64 -15.72 15.30 -11.22
CA ILE A 64 -16.10 15.68 -9.87
C ILE A 64 -16.92 16.98 -9.91
N ASN A 65 -18.10 16.95 -9.31
CA ASN A 65 -19.08 18.04 -9.39
C ASN A 65 -19.40 18.48 -10.83
N GLY A 66 -19.29 17.57 -11.80
CA GLY A 66 -19.52 17.83 -13.22
C GLY A 66 -18.32 18.40 -13.98
N GLU A 67 -17.18 18.63 -13.33
CA GLU A 67 -15.93 19.04 -13.98
C GLU A 67 -15.09 17.81 -14.37
N ASP A 68 -14.51 17.80 -15.57
CA ASP A 68 -13.57 16.77 -16.02
C ASP A 68 -12.23 16.92 -15.30
N VAL A 69 -11.83 15.86 -14.60
CA VAL A 69 -10.58 15.77 -13.83
C VAL A 69 -9.77 14.51 -14.19
N SER A 70 -10.08 13.88 -15.33
CA SER A 70 -9.44 12.65 -15.78
C SER A 70 -7.92 12.77 -15.90
N ALA A 71 -7.42 13.97 -16.22
CA ALA A 71 -6.00 14.29 -16.34
C ALA A 71 -5.24 14.35 -15.00
N GLU A 72 -5.93 14.62 -13.88
CA GLU A 72 -5.31 14.70 -12.54
C GLU A 72 -4.88 13.33 -12.03
N ARG A 73 -5.33 12.28 -12.70
CA ARG A 73 -5.03 10.89 -12.39
C ARG A 73 -5.43 10.44 -10.98
N MET A 74 -6.58 10.91 -10.48
CA MET A 74 -7.09 10.52 -9.16
C MET A 74 -7.80 9.16 -9.22
N SER A 75 -7.70 8.34 -8.17
CA SER A 75 -8.32 7.03 -8.12
C SER A 75 -8.66 6.60 -6.70
N VAL A 76 -9.59 5.67 -6.57
CA VAL A 76 -9.96 5.03 -5.29
C VAL A 76 -9.94 3.52 -5.44
N THR A 77 -9.68 2.81 -4.35
CA THR A 77 -9.83 1.37 -4.24
C THR A 77 -10.90 1.08 -3.21
N VAL A 78 -11.87 0.27 -3.62
CA VAL A 78 -13.03 -0.12 -2.82
C VAL A 78 -12.88 -1.58 -2.41
N GLN A 79 -13.05 -1.84 -1.12
CA GLN A 79 -13.09 -3.18 -0.52
C GLN A 79 -14.15 -3.19 0.56
N SER A 80 -14.92 -4.28 0.63
CA SER A 80 -16.00 -4.44 1.62
C SER A 80 -16.97 -3.24 1.69
N GLY A 81 -17.30 -2.67 0.53
CA GLY A 81 -18.21 -1.53 0.39
C GLY A 81 -17.65 -0.17 0.83
N GLU A 82 -16.36 -0.11 1.20
CA GLU A 82 -15.69 1.10 1.68
C GLU A 82 -14.50 1.47 0.81
N ILE A 83 -14.21 2.77 0.75
CA ILE A 83 -12.97 3.27 0.14
C ILE A 83 -11.82 3.04 1.12
N VAL A 84 -10.83 2.24 0.72
CA VAL A 84 -9.71 1.82 1.59
C VAL A 84 -8.35 2.38 1.16
N ALA A 85 -8.21 2.78 -0.10
CA ALA A 85 -6.98 3.33 -0.64
C ALA A 85 -7.28 4.20 -1.86
N GLY A 86 -6.27 4.89 -2.37
CA GLY A 86 -6.40 5.67 -3.59
C GLY A 86 -5.18 6.51 -3.93
N ARG A 87 -5.39 7.40 -4.90
CA ARG A 87 -4.44 8.40 -5.36
C ARG A 87 -5.18 9.74 -5.47
N ASP A 88 -4.68 10.77 -4.79
CA ASP A 88 -5.30 12.11 -4.78
C ASP A 88 -4.83 13.01 -5.93
N GLY A 89 -4.15 12.42 -6.91
CA GLY A 89 -3.55 13.13 -8.05
C GLY A 89 -2.04 13.33 -7.92
N CYS A 90 -1.52 13.25 -6.70
CA CYS A 90 -0.12 13.47 -6.41
C CYS A 90 0.45 12.40 -5.47
N ASN A 91 -0.29 12.09 -4.41
CA ASN A 91 0.05 11.10 -3.41
C ASN A 91 -0.77 9.83 -3.56
N TYR A 92 -0.09 8.71 -3.35
CA TYR A 92 -0.78 7.46 -3.01
C TYR A 92 -1.08 7.46 -1.51
N TRP A 93 -2.20 6.84 -1.15
CA TRP A 93 -2.60 6.67 0.23
C TRP A 93 -3.37 5.36 0.43
N ASN A 94 -3.32 4.83 1.65
CA ASN A 94 -4.17 3.72 2.09
C ASN A 94 -4.47 3.83 3.59
N TYR A 95 -5.57 3.20 4.00
CA TYR A 95 -5.84 2.91 5.39
C TYR A 95 -5.24 1.56 5.78
N SER A 96 -4.64 1.50 6.96
CA SER A 96 -4.11 0.28 7.55
C SER A 96 -4.69 0.06 8.95
N GLY A 97 -4.86 -1.23 9.30
CA GLY A 97 -5.41 -1.64 10.58
C GLY A 97 -6.92 -1.45 10.70
N GLU A 98 -7.44 -1.80 11.88
CA GLU A 98 -8.83 -1.55 12.24
C GLU A 98 -9.01 -0.09 12.65
N ALA A 99 -10.24 0.41 12.54
CA ALA A 99 -10.58 1.72 13.09
C ALA A 99 -10.38 1.73 14.60
N ASP A 100 -9.86 2.83 15.12
CA ASP A 100 -9.77 3.07 16.56
C ASP A 100 -11.18 2.94 17.17
N PRO A 101 -11.38 2.10 18.20
CA PRO A 101 -12.71 1.83 18.76
C PRO A 101 -13.29 3.02 19.53
N VAL A 102 -12.47 4.01 19.90
CA VAL A 102 -12.88 5.22 20.63
C VAL A 102 -13.18 6.37 19.66
N THR A 103 -12.30 6.62 18.70
CA THR A 103 -12.43 7.76 17.77
C THR A 103 -13.09 7.40 16.44
N GLY A 104 -13.07 6.13 16.05
CA GLY A 104 -13.46 5.66 14.73
C GLY A 104 -12.45 5.97 13.62
N GLU A 105 -11.31 6.59 13.95
CA GLU A 105 -10.29 6.96 12.97
C GLU A 105 -9.44 5.76 12.55
N ARG A 106 -9.00 5.73 11.30
CA ARG A 106 -8.08 4.71 10.78
C ARG A 106 -6.70 5.31 10.54
N MET A 107 -5.65 4.52 10.80
CA MET A 107 -4.29 4.92 10.45
C MET A 107 -4.19 5.04 8.93
N MET A 108 -3.68 6.18 8.44
CA MET A 108 -3.48 6.43 7.03
C MET A 108 -1.98 6.51 6.71
N THR A 109 -1.55 5.77 5.69
CA THR A 109 -0.19 5.86 5.13
C THR A 109 -0.23 6.60 3.80
N SER A 110 0.73 7.48 3.53
CA SER A 110 0.81 8.23 2.26
C SER A 110 2.26 8.51 1.84
N THR A 111 2.47 8.79 0.55
CA THR A 111 3.79 9.14 -0.03
C THR A 111 4.29 10.54 0.36
N LEU A 112 3.43 11.40 0.93
CA LEU A 112 3.78 12.72 1.49
C LEU A 112 4.57 13.67 0.57
N ALA A 113 4.37 13.58 -0.74
CA ALA A 113 4.83 14.58 -1.69
C ALA A 113 4.10 15.92 -1.46
N GLY A 114 4.81 17.02 -1.67
CA GLY A 114 4.25 18.37 -1.59
C GLY A 114 3.48 18.69 -2.87
N CYS A 115 2.17 18.84 -2.76
CA CYS A 115 1.26 19.03 -3.89
C CYS A 115 0.49 20.34 -3.75
N MET A 116 0.13 20.95 -4.89
CA MET A 116 -0.79 22.09 -4.85
C MET A 116 -2.18 21.63 -4.41
N ASP A 117 -2.82 22.40 -3.52
CA ASP A 117 -4.16 22.09 -3.05
C ASP A 117 -5.21 22.74 -3.95
N THR A 118 -5.65 22.01 -4.98
CA THR A 118 -6.64 22.50 -5.95
C THR A 118 -8.08 22.23 -5.49
N PRO A 119 -9.09 22.95 -6.01
CA PRO A 119 -10.50 22.66 -5.72
C PRO A 119 -10.91 21.21 -6.02
N ALA A 120 -10.37 20.63 -7.10
CA ALA A 120 -10.59 19.23 -7.45
C ALA A 120 -10.05 18.28 -6.37
N ILE A 121 -8.83 18.52 -5.86
CA ILE A 121 -8.23 17.72 -4.79
C ILE A 121 -9.03 17.84 -3.49
N GLN A 122 -9.48 19.05 -3.14
CA GLN A 122 -10.34 19.26 -1.97
C GLN A 122 -11.68 18.52 -2.09
N ALA A 123 -12.29 18.55 -3.27
CA ALA A 123 -13.51 17.80 -3.55
C ALA A 123 -13.26 16.28 -3.48
N TYR A 124 -12.18 15.81 -4.07
CA TYR A 124 -11.77 14.40 -4.02
C TYR A 124 -11.64 13.92 -2.56
N ARG A 125 -10.97 14.69 -1.70
CA ARG A 125 -10.81 14.33 -0.28
C ARG A 125 -12.15 14.15 0.45
N LYS A 126 -13.18 14.93 0.12
CA LYS A 126 -14.52 14.76 0.70
C LYS A 126 -15.11 13.41 0.32
N ILE A 127 -14.94 12.98 -0.93
CA ILE A 127 -15.40 11.67 -1.40
C ILE A 127 -14.57 10.56 -0.76
N ALA A 128 -13.24 10.63 -0.90
CA ALA A 128 -12.31 9.58 -0.50
C ALA A 128 -12.28 9.33 1.02
N HIS A 129 -12.44 10.38 1.83
CA HIS A 129 -12.28 10.30 3.29
C HIS A 129 -13.56 10.62 4.06
N GLY A 130 -14.61 11.14 3.42
CA GLY A 130 -15.84 11.56 4.08
C GLY A 130 -16.91 10.48 4.19
N GLY A 131 -16.55 9.19 4.08
CA GLY A 131 -17.52 8.09 4.13
C GLY A 131 -18.53 8.15 2.99
N ALA A 132 -18.06 8.10 1.74
CA ALA A 132 -18.93 8.22 0.59
C ALA A 132 -19.95 7.07 0.47
N ILE A 133 -21.15 7.43 0.05
CA ILE A 133 -22.16 6.49 -0.42
C ILE A 133 -21.76 6.10 -1.84
N LEU A 134 -21.53 4.81 -2.04
CA LEU A 134 -21.15 4.23 -3.32
C LEU A 134 -22.38 3.71 -4.06
N ARG A 135 -22.52 4.08 -5.33
CA ARG A 135 -23.60 3.65 -6.20
C ARG A 135 -23.04 3.21 -7.55
N LEU A 136 -23.19 1.92 -7.84
CA LEU A 136 -22.85 1.39 -9.15
C LEU A 136 -23.87 1.89 -10.17
N LEU A 137 -23.42 2.60 -11.21
CA LEU A 137 -24.26 3.05 -12.31
C LEU A 137 -24.39 1.92 -13.36
N ASP A 138 -23.27 1.27 -13.66
CA ASP A 138 -23.17 0.05 -14.45
C ASP A 138 -21.87 -0.70 -14.12
N GLU A 139 -21.56 -1.80 -14.82
CA GLU A 139 -20.38 -2.63 -14.55
C GLU A 139 -19.05 -1.85 -14.54
N ASN A 140 -18.97 -0.77 -15.32
CA ASN A 140 -17.78 0.02 -15.53
C ASN A 140 -17.84 1.42 -14.93
N HIS A 141 -19.00 1.85 -14.42
CA HIS A 141 -19.16 3.20 -13.84
C HIS A 141 -19.65 3.17 -12.40
N LEU A 142 -18.94 3.91 -11.55
CA LEU A 142 -19.23 4.09 -10.14
C LEU A 142 -19.49 5.56 -9.86
N GLU A 143 -20.55 5.86 -9.13
CA GLU A 143 -20.78 7.16 -8.53
C GLU A 143 -20.48 7.09 -7.03
N ALA A 144 -19.73 8.07 -6.52
CA ALA A 144 -19.51 8.22 -5.10
C ALA A 144 -19.96 9.61 -4.65
N GLN A 145 -20.76 9.65 -3.58
CA GLN A 145 -21.30 10.88 -3.04
C GLN A 145 -20.94 11.04 -1.57
N SER A 146 -20.39 12.20 -1.21
CA SER A 146 -20.17 12.58 0.19
C SER A 146 -20.23 14.10 0.36
N LEU A 147 -20.82 14.58 1.46
CA LEU A 147 -20.82 15.99 1.86
C LEU A 147 -21.20 16.96 0.71
N GLY A 148 -22.21 16.61 -0.08
CA GLY A 148 -22.68 17.40 -1.24
C GLY A 148 -21.76 17.37 -2.47
N THR A 149 -20.72 16.56 -2.45
CA THR A 149 -19.78 16.35 -3.56
C THR A 149 -20.11 15.05 -4.28
N VAL A 150 -20.12 15.06 -5.60
CA VAL A 150 -20.40 13.88 -6.43
C VAL A 150 -19.23 13.62 -7.36
N GLY A 151 -18.69 12.41 -7.34
CA GLY A 151 -17.64 11.95 -8.25
C GLY A 151 -18.14 10.80 -9.11
N GLN A 152 -17.82 10.83 -10.40
CA GLN A 152 -18.06 9.71 -11.31
C GLN A 152 -16.73 9.08 -11.69
N PHE A 153 -16.68 7.77 -11.60
CA PHE A 153 -15.50 6.96 -11.79
C PHE A 153 -15.72 5.92 -12.87
N ILE A 154 -14.64 5.53 -13.53
CA ILE A 154 -14.58 4.38 -14.42
C ILE A 154 -13.75 3.26 -13.79
N ARG A 155 -14.11 2.01 -14.05
CA ARG A 155 -13.38 0.85 -13.57
C ARG A 155 -11.94 0.86 -14.10
N TRP A 156 -10.99 0.60 -13.22
CA TRP A 156 -9.58 0.42 -13.59
C TRP A 156 -9.41 -0.80 -14.48
N THR A 157 -8.60 -0.69 -15.53
CA THR A 157 -8.34 -1.77 -16.48
C THR A 157 -6.84 -1.98 -16.68
N ASP A 158 -6.46 -3.17 -17.14
CA ASP A 158 -5.06 -3.49 -17.45
C ASP A 158 -4.46 -2.54 -18.50
N ALA A 159 -5.28 -2.08 -19.46
CA ALA A 159 -4.84 -1.10 -20.45
C ALA A 159 -4.49 0.26 -19.81
N MET A 160 -5.21 0.67 -18.76
CA MET A 160 -4.90 1.89 -18.00
C MET A 160 -3.64 1.73 -17.18
N GLU A 161 -3.46 0.56 -16.55
CA GLU A 161 -2.26 0.19 -15.82
C GLU A 161 -1.01 0.24 -16.72
N GLU A 162 -1.09 -0.34 -17.91
CA GLU A 162 -0.01 -0.28 -18.91
C GLU A 162 0.28 1.14 -19.39
N ALA A 163 -0.77 1.94 -19.61
CA ALA A 163 -0.63 3.33 -20.04
C ALA A 163 0.08 4.18 -18.97
N GLU A 164 -0.31 4.04 -17.69
CA GLU A 164 0.34 4.78 -16.59
C GLU A 164 1.79 4.33 -16.38
N ARG A 165 2.07 3.02 -16.48
CA ARG A 165 3.44 2.50 -16.40
C ARG A 165 4.32 3.06 -17.50
N ALA A 166 3.86 3.01 -18.75
CA ALA A 166 4.60 3.54 -19.89
C ALA A 166 4.85 5.05 -19.76
N GLU A 167 3.89 5.79 -19.20
CA GLU A 167 4.07 7.22 -18.94
C GLU A 167 5.08 7.51 -17.83
N GLY A 168 5.01 6.78 -16.71
CA GLY A 168 6.02 6.87 -15.65
C GLY A 168 7.43 6.53 -16.14
N GLU A 169 7.57 5.52 -16.99
CA GLU A 169 8.86 5.18 -17.62
C GLU A 169 9.38 6.32 -18.50
N ARG A 170 8.51 6.97 -19.28
CA ARG A 170 8.87 8.15 -20.09
C ARG A 170 9.29 9.33 -19.22
N GLU A 171 8.61 9.57 -18.10
CA GLU A 171 8.96 10.64 -17.15
C GLU A 171 10.34 10.39 -16.51
N VAL A 172 10.63 9.15 -16.10
CA VAL A 172 11.94 8.76 -15.56
C VAL A 172 13.04 8.87 -16.62
N GLU A 173 12.77 8.42 -17.85
CA GLU A 173 13.70 8.54 -18.97
C GLU A 173 13.98 10.00 -19.33
N ALA A 174 12.94 10.84 -19.35
CA ALA A 174 13.07 12.27 -19.57
C ALA A 174 13.88 12.95 -18.45
N ALA A 175 13.64 12.59 -17.19
CA ALA A 175 14.42 13.09 -16.06
C ALA A 175 15.90 12.67 -16.16
N ARG A 176 16.18 11.42 -16.55
CA ARG A 176 17.54 10.92 -16.77
C ARG A 176 18.25 11.67 -17.90
N ASN A 177 17.56 11.96 -18.99
CA ASN A 177 18.12 12.68 -20.13
C ASN A 177 18.24 14.20 -19.89
N ALA A 178 17.41 14.75 -18.99
CA ALA A 178 17.46 16.13 -18.55
C ALA A 178 18.49 16.39 -17.44
N GLU A 179 19.05 15.35 -16.82
CA GLU A 179 20.11 15.48 -15.84
C GLU A 179 21.41 15.89 -16.58
N PRO A 180 21.88 17.15 -16.47
CA PRO A 180 23.19 17.48 -17.00
C PRO A 180 24.19 16.60 -16.25
N LEU A 181 25.17 16.04 -16.97
CA LEU A 181 26.38 15.46 -16.38
C LEU A 181 27.01 16.52 -15.46
N GLN A 182 26.60 16.55 -14.19
CA GLN A 182 27.33 17.26 -13.17
C GLN A 182 28.65 16.50 -13.06
N ILE A 183 29.65 17.02 -13.77
CA ILE A 183 31.04 16.82 -13.42
C ILE A 183 31.09 17.20 -11.94
N ARG A 184 31.11 16.18 -11.06
CA ARG A 184 31.34 16.38 -9.64
C ARG A 184 32.56 17.29 -9.54
N PRO A 185 32.47 18.50 -8.96
CA PRO A 185 33.67 19.24 -8.62
C PRO A 185 34.51 18.30 -7.76
N SER A 186 35.72 18.05 -8.23
CA SER A 186 36.72 17.21 -7.61
C SER A 186 36.79 17.48 -6.11
N ALA A 187 36.91 16.41 -5.33
CA ALA A 187 37.01 16.36 -3.88
C ALA A 187 37.44 17.67 -3.22
N VAL A 188 36.56 18.25 -2.40
CA VAL A 188 37.02 19.10 -1.30
C VAL A 188 37.88 18.19 -0.41
N PRO A 189 39.19 18.42 -0.25
CA PRO A 189 39.96 17.61 0.68
C PRO A 189 39.37 17.82 2.07
N LEU A 190 39.04 16.73 2.76
CA LEU A 190 38.70 16.75 4.19
C LEU A 190 39.83 17.49 4.92
N ARG A 191 39.59 18.73 5.35
CA ARG A 191 40.37 19.34 6.41
C ARG A 191 39.98 18.63 7.71
N ILE A 192 40.76 17.60 8.04
CA ILE A 192 40.85 17.08 9.40
C ILE A 192 41.40 18.23 10.25
N GLY A 193 40.53 18.90 11.03
CA GLY A 193 40.99 19.95 11.96
C GLY A 193 40.07 21.13 12.25
N ALA A 194 38.75 21.02 12.07
CA ALA A 194 37.82 22.02 12.63
C ALA A 194 37.01 21.37 13.75
N THR A 195 37.31 21.79 14.99
CA THR A 195 36.47 21.53 16.16
C THR A 195 35.03 21.95 15.88
N PRO A 196 34.02 21.19 16.34
CA PRO A 196 32.63 21.62 16.20
C PRO A 196 32.42 22.97 16.89
N PRO A 197 31.61 23.88 16.32
CA PRO A 197 31.26 25.12 17.01
C PRO A 197 30.55 24.79 18.34
N PRO A 198 30.78 25.57 19.40
CA PRO A 198 30.09 25.36 20.67
C PRO A 198 28.57 25.45 20.47
N PRO A 199 27.78 24.70 21.26
CA PRO A 199 26.33 24.77 21.18
C PRO A 199 25.84 26.20 21.43
N PRO A 200 24.73 26.62 20.80
CA PRO A 200 24.18 27.94 21.02
C PRO A 200 23.85 28.12 22.50
N VAL A 201 24.32 29.22 23.09
CA VAL A 201 23.97 29.62 24.44
C VAL A 201 22.47 29.86 24.46
N LEU A 202 21.73 29.01 25.17
CA LEU A 202 20.31 29.23 25.47
C LEU A 202 20.21 30.58 26.20
N SER A 203 19.66 31.58 25.52
CA SER A 203 19.29 32.83 26.17
C SER A 203 18.24 32.51 27.25
N PRO A 204 18.36 33.05 28.48
CA PRO A 204 17.36 32.83 29.51
C PRO A 204 15.99 33.29 29.02
N ARG A 205 14.96 32.51 29.31
CA ARG A 205 13.56 32.91 29.09
C ARG A 205 13.32 34.28 29.76
N PRO A 206 12.63 35.23 29.10
CA PRO A 206 12.16 36.43 29.77
C PRO A 206 11.29 36.05 30.98
N PRO A 207 11.39 36.77 32.12
CA PRO A 207 10.49 36.54 33.24
C PRO A 207 9.04 36.82 32.82
N PRO A 208 8.06 36.11 33.40
CA PRO A 208 6.65 36.35 33.11
C PRO A 208 6.25 37.79 33.51
N PRO A 209 5.30 38.40 32.80
CA PRO A 209 4.79 39.72 33.17
C PRO A 209 4.16 39.69 34.58
N PRO A 210 4.28 40.76 35.36
CA PRO A 210 3.68 40.82 36.69
C PRO A 210 2.15 40.88 36.56
N GLY A 211 1.46 39.86 37.09
CA GLY A 211 0.02 39.91 37.38
C GLY A 211 -0.89 38.96 36.59
N ALA A 212 -0.61 37.65 36.59
CA ALA A 212 -1.62 36.64 36.25
C ALA A 212 -1.63 35.55 37.33
N GLU A 213 -2.30 35.84 38.45
CA GLU A 213 -3.13 34.83 39.12
C GLU A 213 -4.41 34.62 38.30
#